data_AF-A0A944ELB0-F1
#
_entry.id   AF-A0A944ELB0-F1
#
_cell.length_a   1.000
_cell.length_b   1.000
_cell.length_c   1.000
_cell.angle_alpha   90.00
_cell.angle_beta   90.00
_cell.angle_gamma   90.00
#
_symmetry.space_group_name_H-M   'P 1'
#
loop_
_entity.id
_entity.type
_entity.pdbx_description
1 polymer ?
#
loop_
_entity_poly.entity_id
_entity_poly.type
_entity_poly.pdbx_seq_one_letter_code
_entity_poly.pdbx_strand_id
1 'polypeptide(L)'
;MTSAMPKRPVSELPGDPARLHLHYGHGHPAVPYDYEETLEPWHVAVTYGTAGDEEWEDEEEGGGHAPAAGSEIGHLILWRLRDYTGDNRWEAADAESGDLEVIISAVLGRSGRTGYSAAFEKAVTHPVGDLLILDRVSLDKAWRGFGLGPALAVEAIRRLSGGCCAVAVLPGMGEYPEDCDHVTEAYRLQAKKRIAARGP
;
A
#
# COMPACT_ATOMS: atom_id res chain seq x y z
N MET A 1 -18.60 -1.34 -25.45
CA MET A 1 -19.55 -1.64 -24.37
C MET A 1 -18.77 -1.78 -23.08
N THR A 2 -18.78 -0.75 -22.25
CA THR A 2 -18.14 -0.70 -20.93
C THR A 2 -18.98 -1.53 -19.97
N SER A 3 -18.61 -2.80 -19.78
CA SER A 3 -19.12 -3.58 -18.66
C SER A 3 -18.49 -3.02 -17.38
N ALA A 4 -19.18 -2.08 -16.74
CA ALA A 4 -18.91 -1.75 -15.36
C ALA A 4 -19.20 -3.03 -14.57
N MET A 5 -18.15 -3.73 -14.11
CA MET A 5 -18.35 -4.88 -13.22
C MET A 5 -19.21 -4.39 -12.05
N PRO A 6 -20.35 -5.06 -11.77
CA PRO A 6 -21.19 -4.69 -10.66
C PRO A 6 -20.34 -4.70 -9.39
N LYS A 7 -20.42 -3.62 -8.60
CA LYS A 7 -19.82 -3.58 -7.26
C LYS A 7 -20.35 -4.81 -6.51
N ARG A 8 -19.45 -5.61 -5.95
CA ARG A 8 -19.85 -6.78 -5.16
C ARG A 8 -20.72 -6.27 -3.99
N PRO A 9 -21.92 -6.82 -3.79
CA PRO A 9 -22.80 -6.39 -2.70
C PRO A 9 -22.15 -6.73 -1.36
N VAL A 10 -22.27 -5.85 -0.38
CA VAL A 10 -21.66 -5.99 0.97
C VAL A 10 -22.01 -7.33 1.63
N SER A 11 -23.15 -7.92 1.30
CA SER A 11 -23.56 -9.26 1.75
C SER A 11 -22.65 -10.41 1.30
N GLU A 12 -21.75 -10.18 0.34
CA GLU A 12 -20.73 -11.15 -0.09
C GLU A 12 -19.40 -11.02 0.69
N LEU A 13 -19.32 -10.11 1.67
CA LEU A 13 -18.14 -10.02 2.52
C LEU A 13 -17.99 -11.31 3.35
N PRO A 14 -16.76 -11.84 3.51
CA PRO A 14 -16.53 -13.04 4.31
C PRO A 14 -16.87 -12.86 5.79
N GLY A 15 -16.77 -11.62 6.31
CA GLY A 15 -17.11 -11.26 7.68
C GLY A 15 -17.32 -9.76 7.84
N ASP A 16 -17.61 -9.32 9.06
CA ASP A 16 -17.84 -7.90 9.36
C ASP A 16 -16.53 -7.08 9.21
N PRO A 17 -16.45 -6.11 8.29
CA PRO A 17 -15.25 -5.30 8.10
C PRO A 17 -14.92 -4.41 9.31
N ALA A 18 -15.86 -4.17 10.23
CA ALA A 18 -15.59 -3.44 11.47
C ALA A 18 -14.65 -4.21 12.42
N ARG A 19 -14.49 -5.52 12.22
CA ARG A 19 -13.56 -6.39 12.96
C ARG A 19 -12.15 -6.42 12.36
N LEU A 20 -11.86 -5.59 11.35
CA LEU A 20 -10.52 -5.53 10.77
C LEU A 20 -9.58 -4.68 11.61
N HIS A 21 -8.37 -5.17 11.85
CA HIS A 21 -7.33 -4.48 12.61
C HIS A 21 -6.07 -4.31 11.78
N LEU A 22 -5.36 -3.20 12.01
CA LEU A 22 -4.06 -2.91 11.41
C LEU A 22 -2.96 -3.06 12.45
N HIS A 23 -2.00 -3.96 12.18
CA HIS A 23 -0.82 -4.17 13.01
C HIS A 23 0.41 -3.60 12.30
N TYR A 24 1.01 -2.57 12.90
CA TYR A 24 2.15 -1.85 12.33
C TYR A 24 3.45 -2.47 12.82
N GLY A 25 4.23 -3.00 11.89
CA GLY A 25 5.58 -3.50 12.11
C GLY A 25 6.60 -2.68 11.32
N HIS A 26 7.76 -2.48 11.93
CA HIS A 26 8.97 -1.99 11.28
C HIS A 26 10.09 -2.96 11.63
N GLY A 27 10.89 -3.33 10.64
CA GLY A 27 12.03 -4.22 10.80
C GLY A 27 13.32 -3.50 10.48
N HIS A 28 14.31 -3.67 11.34
CA HIS A 28 15.67 -3.21 11.11
C HIS A 28 16.61 -4.41 11.27
N PRO A 29 17.29 -4.86 10.20
CA PRO A 29 18.33 -5.88 10.27
C PRO A 29 19.36 -5.58 11.39
N ALA A 30 19.86 -6.63 12.04
CA ALA A 30 20.89 -6.47 13.06
C ALA A 30 22.29 -6.17 12.48
N VAL A 31 22.45 -6.34 11.16
CA VAL A 31 23.66 -6.00 10.43
C VAL A 31 23.45 -4.66 9.71
N PRO A 32 24.45 -3.78 9.68
CA PRO A 32 24.37 -2.55 8.91
C PRO A 32 24.06 -2.86 7.45
N TYR A 33 23.21 -2.04 6.84
CA TYR A 33 22.90 -2.11 5.43
C TYR A 33 22.86 -0.69 4.83
N ASP A 34 23.01 -0.62 3.52
CA ASP A 34 23.04 0.66 2.82
C ASP A 34 21.73 1.41 3.03
N TYR A 35 21.83 2.72 3.24
CA TYR A 35 20.69 3.63 3.38
C TYR A 35 19.76 3.36 4.58
N GLU A 36 20.22 2.64 5.61
CA GLU A 36 19.41 2.23 6.76
C GLU A 36 18.77 3.40 7.53
N GLU A 37 19.42 4.56 7.53
CA GLU A 37 18.88 5.79 8.13
C GLU A 37 17.92 6.51 7.17
N THR A 38 18.08 6.31 5.86
CA THR A 38 17.41 7.05 4.79
C THR A 38 16.11 6.39 4.34
N LEU A 39 16.05 5.06 4.29
CA LEU A 39 14.91 4.30 3.82
C LEU A 39 14.38 3.37 4.92
N GLU A 40 13.21 3.72 5.44
CA GLU A 40 12.59 3.02 6.57
C GLU A 40 11.39 2.18 6.09
N PRO A 41 11.47 0.83 6.17
CA PRO A 41 10.38 -0.06 5.77
C PRO A 41 9.27 -0.14 6.82
N TRP A 42 8.03 -0.23 6.36
CA TRP A 42 6.85 -0.47 7.18
C TRP A 42 6.00 -1.59 6.58
N HIS A 43 5.74 -2.61 7.40
CA HIS A 43 4.80 -3.68 7.09
C HIS A 43 3.56 -3.53 7.97
N VAL A 44 2.40 -3.37 7.36
CA VAL A 44 1.12 -3.25 8.07
C VAL A 44 0.28 -4.47 7.79
N ALA A 45 0.20 -5.41 8.71
CA ALA A 45 -0.66 -6.58 8.57
C ALA A 45 -2.12 -6.20 8.82
N VAL A 46 -3.03 -6.76 8.01
CA VAL A 46 -4.48 -6.62 8.15
C VAL A 46 -5.02 -7.93 8.71
N THR A 47 -5.55 -7.91 9.92
CA THR A 47 -6.09 -9.10 10.59
C THR A 47 -7.60 -8.99 10.79
N TYR A 48 -8.28 -10.13 10.90
CA TYR A 48 -9.69 -10.20 11.24
C TYR A 48 -9.87 -10.62 12.70
N GLY A 49 -10.51 -9.78 13.53
CA GLY A 49 -10.65 -9.97 14.97
C GLY A 49 -9.31 -9.94 15.73
N THR A 50 -9.37 -10.06 17.06
CA THR A 50 -8.16 -10.15 17.89
C THR A 50 -7.90 -11.58 18.31
N ALA A 51 -6.64 -12.03 18.27
CA ALA A 51 -6.27 -13.34 18.78
C ALA A 51 -6.59 -13.44 20.28
N GLY A 52 -7.42 -14.42 20.66
CA GLY A 52 -7.87 -14.58 22.04
C GLY A 52 -9.14 -13.80 22.39
N ASP A 53 -9.80 -13.16 21.42
CA ASP A 53 -11.24 -12.96 21.53
C ASP A 53 -11.84 -14.37 21.66
N GLU A 54 -12.26 -14.74 22.88
CA GLU A 54 -13.13 -15.90 23.09
C GLU A 54 -14.23 -15.79 22.03
N GLU A 55 -14.42 -16.85 21.25
CA GLU A 55 -15.44 -16.93 20.21
C GLU A 55 -16.66 -16.15 20.69
N TRP A 56 -16.86 -14.95 20.15
CA TRP A 56 -18.20 -14.42 20.11
C TRP A 56 -18.90 -15.48 19.28
N GLU A 57 -19.57 -16.38 19.99
CA GLU A 57 -20.46 -17.38 19.45
C GLU A 57 -21.45 -16.58 18.61
N ASP A 58 -21.09 -16.31 17.36
CA ASP A 58 -22.03 -16.16 16.27
C ASP A 58 -22.58 -17.59 15.99
N GLU A 59 -23.00 -18.28 17.05
CA GLU A 59 -24.08 -19.25 16.99
C GLU A 59 -25.32 -18.42 16.64
N GLU A 60 -25.62 -18.33 15.35
CA GLU A 60 -26.90 -18.82 14.84
C GLU A 60 -27.00 -18.65 13.31
N GLU A 61 -27.18 -19.80 12.65
CA GLU A 61 -27.96 -19.97 11.42
C GLU A 61 -27.62 -19.06 10.23
N GLY A 62 -26.35 -19.08 9.78
CA GLY A 62 -25.97 -18.28 8.62
C GLY A 62 -24.81 -18.75 7.76
N GLY A 63 -24.29 -19.98 7.87
CA GLY A 63 -23.32 -20.54 6.89
C GLY A 63 -22.12 -19.62 6.53
N GLY A 64 -21.70 -18.75 7.45
CA GLY A 64 -20.74 -17.68 7.16
C GLY A 64 -19.30 -18.18 7.16
N HIS A 65 -18.61 -18.00 6.03
CA HIS A 65 -17.17 -18.29 5.86
C HIS A 65 -16.29 -17.20 6.51
N ALA A 66 -16.59 -16.76 7.74
CA ALA A 66 -15.78 -15.76 8.42
C ALA A 66 -14.39 -16.33 8.74
N PRO A 67 -13.29 -15.57 8.52
CA PRO A 67 -11.97 -16.01 8.92
C PRO A 67 -11.86 -16.21 10.43
N ALA A 68 -10.94 -17.08 10.85
CA ALA A 68 -10.65 -17.25 12.27
C ALA A 68 -10.13 -15.94 12.89
N ALA A 69 -10.52 -15.65 14.13
CA ALA A 69 -10.04 -14.47 14.84
C ALA A 69 -8.49 -14.46 14.92
N GLY A 70 -7.89 -13.31 14.64
CA GLY A 70 -6.45 -13.13 14.55
C GLY A 70 -5.82 -13.56 13.22
N SER A 71 -6.58 -14.12 12.27
CA SER A 71 -6.02 -14.47 10.96
C SER A 71 -5.64 -13.22 10.15
N GLU A 72 -4.48 -13.24 9.50
CA GLU A 72 -4.09 -12.23 8.52
C GLU A 72 -4.88 -12.44 7.23
N ILE A 73 -5.54 -11.39 6.76
CA ILE A 73 -6.35 -11.36 5.53
C ILE A 73 -5.74 -10.46 4.45
N GLY A 74 -4.52 -9.96 4.69
CA GLY A 74 -3.82 -9.03 3.80
C GLY A 74 -2.78 -8.19 4.52
N HIS A 75 -2.12 -7.32 3.77
CA HIS A 75 -1.09 -6.43 4.28
C HIS A 75 -0.90 -5.19 3.40
N LEU A 76 -0.24 -4.17 3.95
CA LEU A 76 0.27 -3.02 3.22
C LEU A 76 1.77 -2.91 3.40
N ILE A 77 2.46 -2.52 2.34
CA ILE A 77 3.89 -2.20 2.36
C ILE A 77 4.03 -0.70 2.13
N LEU A 78 4.65 -0.02 3.08
CA LEU A 78 4.95 1.39 3.00
C LEU A 78 6.44 1.62 3.25
N TRP A 79 6.95 2.71 2.70
CA TRP A 79 8.32 3.15 2.91
C TRP A 79 8.33 4.59 3.33
N ARG A 80 9.12 4.92 4.35
CA ARG A 80 9.39 6.30 4.73
C ARG A 80 10.79 6.65 4.26
N LEU A 81 10.85 7.55 3.29
CA LEU A 81 12.09 8.08 2.75
C LEU A 81 12.41 9.36 3.50
N ARG A 82 13.33 9.24 4.46
CA ARG A 82 13.66 10.30 5.41
C ARG A 82 14.45 11.41 4.74
N ASP A 83 14.11 12.63 5.10
CA ASP A 83 14.85 13.84 4.73
C ASP A 83 16.02 14.02 5.71
N TYR A 84 17.15 14.52 5.23
CA TYR A 84 18.34 14.89 6.04
C TYR A 84 19.19 13.76 6.66
N THR A 85 19.21 12.57 6.08
CA THR A 85 20.02 11.42 6.56
C THR A 85 21.41 11.33 5.93
N GLY A 86 21.83 12.37 5.19
CA GLY A 86 23.14 12.43 4.52
C GLY A 86 23.21 11.69 3.18
N ASP A 87 22.39 10.66 2.99
CA ASP A 87 22.34 9.92 1.73
C ASP A 87 21.40 10.55 0.69
N ASN A 88 21.62 10.15 -0.57
CA ASN A 88 20.74 10.49 -1.67
C ASN A 88 19.47 9.63 -1.63
N ARG A 89 18.34 10.25 -1.34
CA ARG A 89 17.00 9.65 -1.33
C ARG A 89 16.63 8.92 -2.63
N TRP A 90 17.08 9.40 -3.78
CA TRP A 90 16.80 8.74 -5.06
C TRP A 90 17.58 7.42 -5.18
N GLU A 91 18.87 7.43 -4.81
CA GLU A 91 19.72 6.25 -4.84
C GLU A 91 19.25 5.20 -3.84
N ALA A 92 18.80 5.62 -2.65
CA ALA A 92 18.23 4.72 -1.65
C ALA A 92 17.01 3.95 -2.18
N ALA A 93 16.10 4.63 -2.89
CA ALA A 93 14.92 4.00 -3.47
C ALA A 93 15.25 3.10 -4.67
N ASP A 94 16.17 3.52 -5.54
CA ASP A 94 16.63 2.74 -6.70
C ASP A 94 17.33 1.45 -6.27
N ALA A 95 18.16 1.52 -5.23
CA ALA A 95 18.86 0.36 -4.67
C ALA A 95 17.91 -0.68 -4.07
N GLU A 96 16.80 -0.26 -3.47
CA GLU A 96 15.81 -1.17 -2.89
C GLU A 96 14.94 -1.84 -3.96
N SER A 97 14.36 -1.06 -4.87
CA SER A 97 13.49 -1.60 -5.92
C SER A 97 13.22 -0.61 -7.05
N GLY A 98 13.21 -1.11 -8.29
CA GLY A 98 12.79 -0.33 -9.46
C GLY A 98 11.33 0.15 -9.39
N ASP A 99 10.45 -0.52 -8.63
CA ASP A 99 9.08 -0.02 -8.41
C ASP A 99 9.10 1.26 -7.56
N LEU A 100 9.97 1.32 -6.54
CA LEU A 100 10.16 2.52 -5.72
C LEU A 100 10.77 3.65 -6.54
N GLU A 101 11.81 3.38 -7.34
CA GLU A 101 12.41 4.34 -8.28
C GLU A 101 11.34 5.02 -9.17
N VAL A 102 10.40 4.23 -9.69
CA VAL A 102 9.31 4.75 -10.52
C VAL A 102 8.36 5.63 -9.71
N ILE A 103 7.97 5.22 -8.50
CA ILE A 103 7.08 6.01 -7.63
C ILE A 103 7.74 7.35 -7.27
N ILE A 104 8.99 7.32 -6.82
CA ILE A 104 9.69 8.53 -6.36
C ILE A 104 10.04 9.48 -7.50
N SER A 105 10.19 8.99 -8.73
CA SER A 105 10.46 9.82 -9.92
C SER A 105 9.34 10.82 -10.24
N ALA A 106 8.13 10.62 -9.69
CA ALA A 106 7.05 11.59 -9.79
C ALA A 106 7.21 12.80 -8.86
N VAL A 107 8.04 12.67 -7.81
CA VAL A 107 8.14 13.63 -6.70
C VAL A 107 9.53 14.21 -6.59
N LEU A 108 10.57 13.38 -6.68
CA LEU A 108 11.98 13.78 -6.58
C LEU A 108 12.52 14.26 -7.93
N GLY A 109 13.51 15.16 -7.89
CA GLY A 109 14.27 15.55 -9.07
C GLY A 109 15.11 14.37 -9.58
N ARG A 110 15.17 14.16 -10.89
CA ARG A 110 16.08 13.17 -11.47
C ARG A 110 17.54 13.52 -11.18
N SER A 111 18.34 12.48 -10.97
CA SER A 111 19.82 12.38 -10.93
C SER A 111 20.57 13.71 -10.87
N GLY A 112 21.11 14.03 -9.68
CA GLY A 112 21.99 15.20 -9.45
C GLY A 112 21.35 16.35 -8.66
N ARG A 113 20.03 16.30 -8.37
CA ARG A 113 19.38 17.16 -7.37
C ARG A 113 19.05 16.32 -6.14
N THR A 114 19.53 16.73 -4.99
CA THR A 114 19.35 16.04 -3.69
C THR A 114 17.95 16.25 -3.07
N GLY A 115 16.97 16.71 -3.86
CA GLY A 115 15.69 17.21 -3.34
C GLY A 115 14.50 16.98 -4.26
N TYR A 116 13.38 17.62 -3.89
CA TYR A 116 12.14 17.54 -4.63
C TYR A 116 12.25 18.11 -6.05
N SER A 117 11.40 17.63 -6.96
CA SER A 117 11.31 18.17 -8.31
C SER A 117 10.75 19.59 -8.29
N ALA A 118 11.16 20.43 -9.25
CA ALA A 118 10.64 21.80 -9.35
C ALA A 118 9.11 21.86 -9.53
N ALA A 119 8.52 20.83 -10.16
CA ALA A 119 7.07 20.71 -10.30
C ALA A 119 6.40 20.46 -8.94
N PHE A 120 6.97 19.59 -8.12
CA PHE A 120 6.48 19.31 -6.77
C PHE A 120 6.68 20.51 -5.84
N GLU A 121 7.85 21.14 -5.84
CA GLU A 121 8.15 22.34 -5.05
C GLU A 121 7.19 23.50 -5.36
N LYS A 122 6.74 23.60 -6.62
CA LYS A 122 5.73 24.59 -7.02
C LYS A 122 4.32 24.22 -6.54
N ALA A 123 4.00 22.93 -6.43
CA ALA A 123 2.66 22.46 -6.07
C ALA A 123 2.44 22.40 -4.55
N VAL A 124 3.51 22.20 -3.76
CA VAL A 124 3.43 22.02 -2.31
C VAL A 124 3.97 23.26 -1.61
N THR A 125 3.17 23.84 -0.71
CA THR A 125 3.51 25.10 -0.02
C THR A 125 4.76 25.00 0.87
N HIS A 126 5.01 23.83 1.46
CA HIS A 126 6.17 23.56 2.32
C HIS A 126 6.73 22.16 2.02
N PRO A 127 7.57 22.00 0.98
CA PRO A 127 8.13 20.71 0.58
C PRO A 127 9.33 20.35 1.48
N VAL A 128 9.08 20.24 2.79
CA VAL A 128 10.10 19.98 3.82
C VAL A 128 9.66 18.79 4.67
N GLY A 129 10.55 17.83 4.85
CA GLY A 129 10.29 16.61 5.62
C GLY A 129 10.24 15.37 4.74
N ASP A 130 9.78 14.28 5.34
CA ASP A 130 9.93 12.96 4.74
C ASP A 130 8.93 12.72 3.61
N LEU A 131 9.19 11.71 2.79
CA LEU A 131 8.23 11.21 1.82
C LEU A 131 7.71 9.85 2.28
N LEU A 132 6.40 9.72 2.45
CA LEU A 132 5.76 8.42 2.66
C LEU A 132 5.41 7.82 1.30
N ILE A 133 5.79 6.58 1.07
CA ILE A 133 5.49 5.86 -0.16
C ILE A 133 4.55 4.72 0.20
N LEU A 134 3.38 4.68 -0.42
CA LEU A 134 2.52 3.49 -0.41
C LEU A 134 2.90 2.64 -1.62
N ASP A 135 3.65 1.57 -1.38
CA ASP A 135 4.13 0.67 -2.43
C ASP A 135 3.05 -0.37 -2.79
N ARG A 136 2.50 -1.06 -1.78
CA ARG A 136 1.57 -2.17 -2.01
C ARG A 136 0.42 -2.19 -1.03
N VAL A 137 -0.75 -2.56 -1.55
CA VAL A 137 -1.93 -2.96 -0.77
C VAL A 137 -2.37 -4.32 -1.29
N SER A 138 -2.33 -5.34 -0.44
CA SER A 138 -2.77 -6.69 -0.75
C SER A 138 -3.85 -7.12 0.23
N LEU A 139 -4.93 -7.68 -0.29
CA LEU A 139 -5.98 -8.32 0.50
C LEU A 139 -6.25 -9.68 -0.07
N ASP A 140 -6.76 -10.60 0.73
CA ASP A 140 -7.26 -11.88 0.24
C ASP A 140 -8.40 -11.67 -0.74
N LYS A 141 -8.47 -12.53 -1.77
CA LYS A 141 -9.41 -12.43 -2.88
C LYS A 141 -10.86 -12.27 -2.41
N ALA A 142 -11.22 -12.96 -1.34
CA ALA A 142 -12.56 -12.92 -0.77
C ALA A 142 -12.96 -11.52 -0.26
N TRP A 143 -11.99 -10.72 0.20
CA TRP A 143 -12.16 -9.36 0.74
C TRP A 143 -11.97 -8.24 -0.30
N ARG A 144 -11.67 -8.58 -1.56
CA ARG A 144 -11.51 -7.62 -2.66
C ARG A 144 -12.86 -7.23 -3.28
N GLY A 145 -12.90 -6.03 -3.89
CA GLY A 145 -14.05 -5.54 -4.65
C GLY A 145 -15.04 -4.68 -3.85
N PHE A 146 -14.79 -4.47 -2.55
CA PHE A 146 -15.66 -3.71 -1.64
C PHE A 146 -15.12 -2.33 -1.26
N GLY A 147 -13.96 -1.93 -1.78
CA GLY A 147 -13.32 -0.65 -1.42
C GLY A 147 -12.48 -0.70 -0.13
N LEU A 148 -12.29 -1.87 0.47
CA LEU A 148 -11.49 -2.05 1.69
C LEU A 148 -10.02 -1.65 1.49
N GLY A 149 -9.41 -1.98 0.34
CA GLY A 149 -8.01 -1.63 0.07
C GLY A 149 -7.73 -0.12 0.24
N PRO A 150 -8.44 0.77 -0.48
CA PRO A 150 -8.32 2.21 -0.27
C PRO A 150 -8.64 2.68 1.15
N ALA A 151 -9.66 2.11 1.81
CA ALA A 151 -10.01 2.50 3.18
C ALA A 151 -8.88 2.18 4.17
N LEU A 152 -8.32 0.97 4.10
CA LEU A 152 -7.19 0.54 4.93
C LEU A 152 -5.91 1.33 4.61
N ALA A 153 -5.68 1.66 3.34
CA ALA A 153 -4.57 2.50 2.92
C ALA A 153 -4.64 3.91 3.51
N VAL A 154 -5.81 4.55 3.49
CA VAL A 154 -6.00 5.87 4.10
C VAL A 154 -5.72 5.81 5.61
N GLU A 155 -6.16 4.76 6.29
CA GLU A 155 -5.91 4.61 7.73
C GLU A 155 -4.41 4.39 8.05
N ALA A 156 -3.72 3.56 7.25
CA ALA A 156 -2.28 3.38 7.37
C ALA A 156 -1.52 4.71 7.11
N ILE A 157 -1.89 5.44 6.06
CA ILE A 157 -1.31 6.75 5.74
C ILE A 157 -1.55 7.73 6.88
N ARG A 158 -2.78 7.80 7.42
CA ARG A 158 -3.12 8.70 8.54
C ARG A 158 -2.22 8.44 9.76
N ARG A 159 -1.90 7.17 10.03
CA ARG A 159 -1.04 6.78 11.15
C ARG A 159 0.44 7.10 10.91
N LEU A 160 0.94 6.86 9.70
CA LEU A 160 2.37 6.89 9.37
C LEU A 160 2.85 8.22 8.76
N SER A 161 1.95 9.09 8.31
CA SER A 161 2.30 10.36 7.65
C SER A 161 2.90 11.44 8.58
N GLY A 162 2.99 11.18 9.88
CA GLY A 162 3.59 12.13 10.83
C GLY A 162 5.04 12.47 10.46
N GLY A 163 5.31 13.75 10.16
CA GLY A 163 6.63 14.22 9.72
C GLY A 163 6.90 14.10 8.22
N CYS A 164 5.93 13.59 7.45
CA CYS A 164 6.02 13.54 5.99
C CYS A 164 5.40 14.79 5.37
N CYS A 165 6.00 15.33 4.31
CA CYS A 165 5.45 16.47 3.57
C CYS A 165 4.49 16.03 2.45
N ALA A 166 4.56 14.77 2.04
CA ALA A 166 3.68 14.18 1.04
C ALA A 166 3.61 12.66 1.13
N VAL A 167 2.64 12.11 0.41
CA VAL A 167 2.48 10.69 0.16
C VAL A 167 2.57 10.44 -1.34
N ALA A 168 3.43 9.54 -1.76
CA ALA A 168 3.54 9.08 -3.14
C ALA A 168 2.96 7.67 -3.27
N VAL A 169 2.22 7.45 -4.35
CA VAL A 169 1.68 6.14 -4.71
C VAL A 169 1.66 6.04 -6.23
N LEU A 170 2.13 4.92 -6.76
CA LEU A 170 1.89 4.59 -8.16
C LEU A 170 0.69 3.65 -8.22
N PRO A 171 -0.42 4.05 -8.84
CA PRO A 171 -1.57 3.17 -8.96
C PRO A 171 -1.20 1.97 -9.85
N GLY A 172 -1.03 0.82 -9.21
CA GLY A 172 -0.79 -0.48 -9.84
C GLY A 172 -2.06 -1.30 -10.02
N MET A 173 -1.92 -2.49 -10.60
CA MET A 173 -3.02 -3.45 -10.70
C MET A 173 -3.34 -4.04 -9.32
N GLY A 174 -4.58 -3.87 -8.86
CA GLY A 174 -5.08 -4.53 -7.64
C GLY A 174 -5.40 -6.03 -7.82
N GLU A 175 -5.32 -6.53 -9.05
CA GLU A 175 -5.51 -7.95 -9.39
C GLU A 175 -4.32 -8.41 -10.22
N TYR A 176 -3.48 -9.25 -9.63
CA TYR A 176 -2.57 -10.11 -10.38
C TYR A 176 -3.24 -11.49 -10.50
N PRO A 177 -3.23 -12.11 -11.70
CA PRO A 177 -3.54 -13.53 -11.85
C PRO A 177 -2.68 -14.36 -10.90
N GLU A 178 -3.23 -15.44 -10.35
CA GLU A 178 -2.53 -16.32 -9.40
C GLU A 178 -1.28 -16.96 -10.02
N ASP A 179 -1.28 -17.13 -11.35
CA ASP A 179 -0.09 -17.47 -12.14
C ASP A 179 0.64 -16.22 -12.62
N CYS A 180 1.71 -15.84 -11.91
CA CYS A 180 2.61 -14.74 -12.28
C CYS A 180 3.16 -14.89 -13.72
N ASP A 181 3.26 -16.11 -14.23
CA ASP A 181 3.73 -16.45 -15.58
C ASP A 181 2.77 -16.00 -16.71
N HIS A 182 1.54 -15.61 -16.37
CA HIS A 182 0.54 -15.11 -17.33
C HIS A 182 0.41 -13.59 -17.34
N VAL A 183 1.21 -12.86 -16.55
CA VAL A 183 1.27 -11.40 -16.57
C VAL A 183 2.12 -10.92 -17.73
N THR A 184 1.59 -11.06 -18.94
CA THR A 184 2.20 -10.55 -20.17
C THR A 184 2.22 -9.02 -20.18
N GLU A 185 3.13 -8.43 -20.95
CA GLU A 185 3.19 -6.98 -21.15
C GLU A 185 1.86 -6.42 -21.71
N ALA A 186 1.18 -7.21 -22.56
CA ALA A 186 -0.15 -6.88 -23.07
C ALA A 186 -1.20 -6.78 -21.95
N TYR A 187 -1.17 -7.69 -20.97
CA TYR A 187 -2.03 -7.62 -19.79
C TYR A 187 -1.74 -6.34 -18.98
N ARG A 188 -0.46 -6.03 -18.72
CA ARG A 188 -0.03 -4.81 -18.00
C ARG A 188 -0.47 -3.53 -18.71
N LEU A 189 -0.44 -3.49 -20.04
CA LEU A 189 -0.92 -2.34 -20.81
C LEU A 189 -2.44 -2.18 -20.73
N GLN A 190 -3.18 -3.29 -20.80
CA GLN A 190 -4.65 -3.26 -20.71
C GLN A 190 -5.12 -2.85 -19.30
N ALA A 191 -4.44 -3.36 -18.30
CA ALA A 191 -4.48 -2.96 -16.90
C ALA A 191 -4.29 -1.44 -16.70
N LYS A 192 -3.16 -0.89 -17.14
CA LYS A 192 -2.85 0.54 -17.06
C LYS A 192 -3.91 1.39 -17.76
N LYS A 193 -4.41 0.95 -18.92
CA LYS A 193 -5.54 1.61 -19.61
C LYS A 193 -6.83 1.63 -18.78
N ARG A 194 -7.15 0.53 -18.07
CA ARG A 194 -8.33 0.48 -17.18
C ARG A 194 -8.19 1.42 -15.98
N ILE A 195 -7.00 1.50 -15.39
CA ILE A 195 -6.70 2.41 -14.28
C ILE A 195 -6.82 3.87 -14.76
N ALA A 196 -6.17 4.22 -15.87
CA ALA A 196 -6.22 5.57 -16.44
C ALA A 196 -7.64 5.98 -16.88
N ALA A 197 -8.46 5.04 -17.36
CA ALA A 197 -9.86 5.31 -17.73
C ALA A 197 -10.79 5.53 -16.53
N ARG A 198 -10.35 5.20 -15.31
CA ARG A 198 -11.07 5.42 -14.06
C ARG A 198 -10.49 6.61 -13.27
N GLY A 199 -9.91 7.59 -13.99
CA GLY A 199 -9.24 8.77 -13.42
C GLY A 199 -10.03 9.49 -12.31
N PRO A 200 -9.32 10.34 -11.54
CA PRO A 200 -9.60 10.70 -10.14
C PRO A 200 -11.05 11.02 -9.80
#